data_AF-A0ABD7R8C7-F1
#
_entry.id   AF-A0ABD7R8C7-F1
#
_cell.length_a   1.000
_cell.length_b   1.000
_cell.length_c   1.000
_cell.angle_alpha   90.00
_cell.angle_beta   90.00
_cell.angle_gamma   90.00
#
_symmetry.space_group_name_H-M   'P 1'
#
loop_
_entity.id
_entity.type
_entity.pdbx_description
1 polymer ?
#
loop_
_entity_poly.entity_id
_entity_poly.type
_entity_poly.pdbx_seq_one_letter_code
_entity_poly.pdbx_strand_id
1 'polypeptide(L)'
;MERESIIAATQEHLKQFNLGDLSLYKESTREQFITIEQYFLETEERINKTLKEIKSINLNIRGICKAISISKSTVYNNPNTLRLYIEKRIDDIEKQDLLSKNKERKTQERMSELENFIDKAIIDQIEFNNLKVHNGYLQAEVHRLAEKNKLLDLERAELVKKINDLELELRQLRNKKGTVVSFTQDNI
;
A
#
# COMPACT_ATOMS: atom_id res chain seq x y z
N MET A 1 -7.97 20.67 47.24
CA MET A 1 -8.96 19.64 46.91
C MET A 1 -9.39 18.96 48.20
N GLU A 2 -10.68 18.76 48.42
CA GLU A 2 -11.17 18.14 49.67
C GLU A 2 -10.90 16.63 49.66
N ARG A 3 -10.48 16.07 50.80
CA ARG A 3 -10.12 14.64 50.93
C ARG A 3 -11.25 13.71 50.50
N GLU A 4 -12.50 14.09 50.78
CA GLU A 4 -13.70 13.34 50.38
C GLU A 4 -13.84 13.23 48.85
N SER A 5 -13.47 14.29 48.12
CA SER A 5 -13.46 14.28 46.65
C SER A 5 -12.43 13.32 46.08
N ILE A 6 -11.25 13.22 46.71
CA ILE A 6 -10.18 12.31 46.26
C ILE A 6 -10.59 10.86 46.52
N ILE A 7 -11.22 10.58 47.67
CA ILE A 7 -11.74 9.25 48.01
C ILE A 7 -12.82 8.81 47.01
N ALA A 8 -13.73 9.71 46.64
CA ALA A 8 -14.76 9.42 45.64
C ALA A 8 -14.15 9.12 44.27
N ALA A 9 -13.18 9.92 43.82
CA ALA A 9 -12.46 9.70 42.56
C ALA A 9 -11.69 8.36 42.57
N THR A 10 -10.99 8.06 43.67
CA THR A 10 -10.28 6.79 43.86
C THR A 10 -11.25 5.61 43.73
N GLN A 11 -12.41 5.69 44.38
CA GLN A 11 -13.43 4.65 44.35
C GLN A 11 -14.07 4.49 42.96
N GLU A 12 -14.20 5.57 42.20
CA GLU A 12 -14.69 5.54 40.82
C GLU A 12 -13.65 4.87 39.89
N HIS A 13 -12.39 5.28 39.96
CA HIS A 13 -11.31 4.72 39.13
C HIS A 13 -11.06 3.24 39.43
N LEU A 14 -11.10 2.82 40.71
CA LEU A 14 -11.01 1.39 41.07
C LEU A 14 -12.14 0.57 40.43
N LYS A 15 -13.36 1.10 40.37
CA LYS A 15 -14.47 0.44 39.66
C LYS A 15 -14.23 0.41 38.15
N GLN A 16 -13.82 1.52 37.55
CA GLN A 16 -13.55 1.60 36.10
C GLN A 16 -12.45 0.62 35.67
N PHE A 17 -11.44 0.39 36.52
CA PHE A 17 -10.34 -0.54 36.25
C PHE A 17 -10.63 -1.99 36.67
N ASN A 18 -11.86 -2.31 37.08
CA ASN A 18 -12.27 -3.62 37.57
C ASN A 18 -11.44 -4.12 38.77
N LEU A 19 -11.03 -3.21 39.66
CA LEU A 19 -10.28 -3.50 40.89
C LEU A 19 -11.19 -3.59 42.14
N GLY A 20 -12.51 -3.51 41.98
CA GLY A 20 -13.47 -3.61 43.08
C GLY A 20 -13.58 -2.35 43.94
N ASP A 21 -14.16 -2.48 45.13
CA ASP A 21 -14.39 -1.36 46.04
C ASP A 21 -13.19 -1.05 46.93
N LEU A 22 -12.96 0.24 47.20
CA LEU A 22 -11.87 0.70 48.07
C LEU A 22 -11.99 0.12 49.49
N SER A 23 -13.21 -0.14 49.97
CA SER A 23 -13.48 -0.73 51.28
C SER A 23 -13.00 -2.19 51.44
N LEU A 24 -12.74 -2.90 50.33
CA LEU A 24 -12.26 -4.28 50.35
C LEU A 24 -10.76 -4.37 50.69
N TYR A 25 -10.05 -3.24 50.65
CA TYR A 25 -8.62 -3.17 50.88
C TYR A 25 -8.30 -2.79 52.34
N LYS A 26 -7.15 -3.27 52.83
CA LYS A 26 -6.62 -2.87 54.15
C LYS A 26 -6.35 -1.37 54.19
N GLU A 27 -6.47 -0.78 55.37
CA GLU A 27 -6.35 0.67 55.55
C GLU A 27 -5.06 1.27 54.97
N SER A 28 -3.92 0.60 55.17
CA SER A 28 -2.66 1.02 54.58
C SER A 28 -2.68 1.09 53.05
N THR A 29 -3.36 0.15 52.41
CA THR A 29 -3.49 0.07 50.95
C THR A 29 -4.50 1.10 50.45
N ARG A 30 -5.55 1.38 51.22
CA ARG A 30 -6.53 2.43 50.90
C ARG A 30 -5.87 3.81 50.90
N GLU A 31 -5.07 4.11 51.91
CA GLU A 31 -4.33 5.37 52.00
C GLU A 31 -3.29 5.51 50.88
N GLN A 32 -2.66 4.40 50.47
CA GLN A 32 -1.78 4.40 49.30
C GLN A 32 -2.53 4.72 48.00
N PHE A 33 -3.71 4.11 47.76
CA PHE A 33 -4.52 4.44 46.60
C PHE A 33 -4.94 5.90 46.58
N ILE A 34 -5.40 6.45 47.72
CA ILE A 34 -5.78 7.86 47.84
C ILE A 34 -4.59 8.79 47.56
N THR A 35 -3.41 8.45 48.05
CA THR A 35 -2.18 9.25 47.82
C THR A 35 -1.76 9.22 46.35
N ILE A 36 -1.84 8.05 45.71
CA ILE A 36 -1.56 7.88 44.28
C ILE A 36 -2.57 8.68 43.45
N GLU A 37 -3.85 8.58 43.78
CA GLU A 37 -4.93 9.29 43.09
C GLU A 37 -4.73 10.81 43.21
N GLN A 38 -4.40 11.31 44.41
CA GLN A 38 -4.09 12.72 44.61
C GLN A 38 -2.99 13.20 43.66
N TYR A 39 -1.90 12.44 43.53
CA TYR A 39 -0.82 12.78 42.60
C TYR A 39 -1.30 12.84 41.15
N PHE A 40 -2.13 11.89 40.71
CA PHE A 40 -2.67 11.89 39.36
C PHE A 40 -3.61 13.07 39.12
N LEU A 41 -4.54 13.36 40.02
CA LEU A 41 -5.45 14.50 39.90
C LEU A 41 -4.72 15.84 39.84
N GLU A 42 -3.69 16.05 40.67
CA GLU A 42 -2.84 17.24 40.62
C GLU A 42 -2.05 17.32 39.30
N THR A 43 -1.64 16.18 38.76
CA THR A 43 -0.93 16.11 37.47
C THR A 43 -1.87 16.40 36.31
N GLU A 44 -3.07 15.84 36.31
CA GLU A 44 -4.10 16.11 35.31
C GLU A 44 -4.53 17.58 35.33
N GLU A 45 -4.67 18.19 36.51
CA GLU A 45 -4.97 19.61 36.62
C GLU A 45 -3.86 20.46 35.98
N ARG A 46 -2.58 20.14 36.26
CA ARG A 46 -1.44 20.81 35.63
C ARG A 46 -1.46 20.65 34.11
N ILE A 47 -1.65 19.42 33.62
CA ILE A 47 -1.74 19.12 32.17
C ILE A 47 -2.89 19.92 31.55
N ASN A 48 -4.07 19.91 32.15
CA ASN A 48 -5.25 20.61 31.66
C ASN A 48 -5.06 22.13 31.62
N LYS A 49 -4.39 22.70 32.62
CA LYS A 49 -4.02 24.12 32.64
C LYS A 49 -3.07 24.44 31.49
N THR A 50 -1.99 23.66 31.34
CA THR A 50 -1.05 23.82 30.23
C THR A 50 -1.73 23.68 28.88
N LEU A 51 -2.62 22.71 28.70
CA LEU A 51 -3.39 22.55 27.45
C LEU A 51 -4.30 23.75 27.16
N LYS A 52 -4.97 24.31 28.16
CA LYS A 52 -5.78 25.52 28.01
C LYS A 52 -4.91 26.72 27.59
N GLU A 53 -3.76 26.89 28.24
CA GLU A 53 -2.81 27.94 27.89
C GLU A 53 -2.32 27.79 26.45
N ILE A 54 -1.86 26.59 26.05
CA ILE A 54 -1.40 26.34 24.68
C ILE A 54 -2.52 26.57 23.66
N LYS A 55 -3.75 26.09 23.91
CA LYS A 55 -4.91 26.33 23.02
C LYS A 55 -5.26 27.82 22.86
N SER A 56 -4.99 28.63 23.87
CA SER A 56 -5.22 30.09 23.83
C SER A 56 -4.15 30.85 23.04
N ILE A 57 -3.00 30.23 22.73
CA ILE A 57 -1.94 30.87 21.95
C ILE A 57 -2.41 31.02 20.50
N ASN A 58 -2.55 32.27 20.05
CA ASN A 58 -2.90 32.60 18.69
C ASN A 58 -1.65 32.84 17.84
N LEU A 59 -1.04 31.75 17.35
CA LEU A 59 0.15 31.76 16.48
C LEU A 59 -0.19 32.16 15.04
N ASN A 60 -0.64 33.39 14.84
CA ASN A 60 -0.72 33.99 13.52
C ASN A 60 -0.10 35.39 13.53
N ILE A 61 0.20 35.92 12.34
CA ILE A 61 0.85 37.23 12.20
C ILE A 61 0.10 38.31 12.99
N ARG A 62 -1.24 38.29 12.98
CA ARG A 62 -2.07 39.24 13.73
C ARG A 62 -1.87 39.12 15.25
N GLY A 63 -1.90 37.90 15.78
CA GLY A 63 -1.72 37.60 17.20
C GLY A 63 -0.33 38.00 17.67
N ILE A 64 0.69 37.69 16.87
CA ILE A 64 2.09 38.04 17.14
C ILE A 64 2.27 39.56 17.13
N CYS A 65 1.80 40.26 16.09
CA CYS A 65 1.85 41.73 16.01
C CYS A 65 1.22 42.40 17.24
N LYS A 66 0.08 41.86 17.71
CA LYS A 66 -0.60 42.36 18.91
C LYS A 66 0.23 42.12 20.18
N ALA A 67 0.86 40.95 20.31
CA ALA A 67 1.64 40.58 21.50
C ALA A 67 2.94 41.39 21.64
N ILE A 68 3.62 41.68 20.53
CA ILE A 68 4.89 42.42 20.51
C ILE A 68 4.71 43.92 20.25
N SER A 69 3.47 44.39 20.15
CA SER A 69 3.11 45.80 19.91
C SER A 69 3.73 46.39 18.62
N ILE A 70 3.77 45.62 17.53
CA ILE A 70 4.21 46.08 16.20
C ILE A 70 3.01 46.16 15.25
N SER A 71 2.97 47.18 14.40
CA SER A 71 1.88 47.31 13.42
C SER A 71 1.97 46.24 12.33
N LYS A 72 0.81 45.74 11.88
CA LYS A 72 0.76 44.80 10.76
C LYS A 72 1.39 45.39 9.50
N SER A 73 1.16 46.68 9.25
CA SER A 73 1.72 47.43 8.12
C SER A 73 3.25 47.35 8.14
N THR A 74 3.88 47.50 9.31
CA THR A 74 5.34 47.35 9.45
C THR A 74 5.80 45.95 9.03
N VAL A 75 5.08 44.89 9.41
CA VAL A 75 5.42 43.51 9.04
C VAL A 75 5.19 43.26 7.54
N TYR A 76 4.04 43.67 7.01
CA TYR A 76 3.68 43.44 5.60
C TYR A 76 4.49 44.28 4.62
N ASN A 77 4.95 45.47 5.02
CA ASN A 77 5.87 46.29 4.23
C ASN A 77 7.29 45.70 4.15
N ASN A 78 7.58 44.64 4.93
CA ASN A 78 8.86 43.96 5.01
C ASN A 78 8.70 42.45 4.72
N PRO A 79 8.28 42.07 3.49
CA PRO A 79 7.89 40.69 3.18
C PRO A 79 9.06 39.69 3.32
N ASN A 80 10.26 40.06 2.86
CA ASN A 80 11.41 39.16 2.81
C ASN A 80 12.21 39.08 4.13
N THR A 81 11.79 39.83 5.17
CA THR A 81 12.48 39.87 6.47
C THR A 81 11.51 39.54 7.61
N LEU A 82 10.73 40.52 8.09
CA LEU A 82 9.87 40.37 9.25
C LEU A 82 8.76 39.35 9.01
N ARG A 83 8.08 39.44 7.86
CA ARG A 83 7.00 38.53 7.52
C ARG A 83 7.52 37.10 7.35
N LEU A 84 8.54 36.92 6.51
CA LEU A 84 9.14 35.60 6.26
C LEU A 84 9.66 34.96 7.56
N TYR A 85 10.31 35.74 8.43
CA TYR A 85 10.78 35.23 9.72
C TYR A 85 9.64 34.75 10.62
N ILE A 86 8.57 35.55 10.75
CA ILE A 86 7.40 35.18 11.53
C ILE A 86 6.75 33.91 10.97
N GLU A 87 6.55 33.84 9.65
CA GLU A 87 5.97 32.67 8.98
C GLU A 87 6.83 31.41 9.20
N LYS A 88 8.16 31.50 9.02
CA LYS A 88 9.07 30.37 9.28
C LYS A 88 9.07 29.91 10.72
N ARG A 89 9.01 30.83 11.69
CA ARG A 89 8.95 30.46 13.11
C ARG A 89 7.62 29.86 13.51
N ILE A 90 6.50 30.29 12.91
CA ILE A 90 5.21 29.60 13.07
C ILE A 90 5.33 28.16 12.56
N ASP A 91 5.82 27.97 11.34
CA ASP A 91 6.01 26.62 10.76
C ASP A 91 6.90 25.73 11.65
N ASP A 92 8.01 26.26 12.16
CA ASP A 92 8.91 25.53 13.05
C ASP A 92 8.22 25.09 14.34
N ILE A 93 7.44 25.97 14.97
CA ILE A 93 6.72 25.68 16.22
C ILE A 93 5.61 24.66 15.97
N GLU A 94 4.88 24.78 14.86
CA GLU A 94 3.86 23.81 14.48
C GLU A 94 4.47 22.41 14.24
N LYS A 95 5.66 22.34 13.64
CA LYS A 95 6.38 21.08 13.43
C LYS A 95 6.86 20.40 14.72
N GLN A 96 7.04 21.15 15.82
CA GLN A 96 7.51 20.60 17.10
C GLN A 96 6.49 19.71 17.83
N ASP A 97 5.32 19.43 17.22
CA ASP A 97 4.32 18.44 17.69
C ASP A 97 3.83 18.66 19.14
N LEU A 98 4.00 19.87 19.69
CA LEU A 98 3.51 20.26 21.02
C LEU A 98 1.98 20.40 21.07
N LEU A 99 1.34 20.43 19.91
CA LEU A 99 -0.09 20.64 19.74
C LEU A 99 -0.66 19.55 18.85
N SER A 100 -1.62 18.79 19.40
CA SER A 100 -2.45 17.80 18.70
C SER A 100 -3.21 18.35 17.48
N LYS A 101 -3.12 19.66 17.18
CA LYS A 101 -3.61 20.30 15.96
C LYS A 101 -3.04 19.70 14.67
N ASN A 102 -1.81 19.19 14.70
CA ASN A 102 -1.21 18.55 13.51
C ASN A 102 -1.52 17.07 13.37
N LYS A 103 -2.21 16.46 14.36
CA LYS A 103 -2.60 15.04 14.30
C LYS A 103 -3.67 14.80 13.25
N GLU A 104 -4.66 15.69 13.13
CA GLU A 104 -5.69 15.60 12.09
C GLU A 104 -5.11 15.77 10.69
N ARG A 105 -4.25 16.79 10.49
CA ARG A 105 -3.58 17.00 9.20
C ARG A 105 -2.70 15.81 8.79
N LYS A 106 -1.87 15.28 9.70
CA LYS A 106 -1.08 14.06 9.45
C LYS A 106 -1.97 12.85 9.17
N THR A 107 -3.11 12.73 9.85
CA THR A 107 -4.07 11.65 9.61
C THR A 107 -4.70 11.78 8.23
N GLN A 108 -5.03 13.00 7.81
CA GLN A 108 -5.63 13.27 6.52
C GLN A 108 -4.64 13.10 5.36
N GLU A 109 -3.39 13.54 5.53
CA GLU A 109 -2.29 13.28 4.58
C GLU A 109 -2.08 11.76 4.42
N ARG A 110 -2.01 11.01 5.52
CA ARG A 110 -1.93 9.53 5.47
C ARG A 110 -3.14 8.88 4.83
N MET A 111 -4.34 9.39 5.08
CA MET A 111 -5.57 8.87 4.47
C MET A 111 -5.54 9.05 2.96
N SER A 112 -5.10 10.22 2.49
CA SER A 112 -4.99 10.51 1.07
C SER A 112 -3.89 9.68 0.39
N GLU A 113 -2.77 9.41 1.07
CA GLU A 113 -1.76 8.46 0.59
C GLU A 113 -2.32 7.04 0.45
N LEU A 114 -3.13 6.60 1.43
CA LEU A 114 -3.80 5.29 1.40
C LEU A 114 -4.83 5.19 0.26
N GLU A 115 -5.63 6.24 0.04
CA GLU A 115 -6.58 6.31 -1.08
C GLU A 115 -5.86 6.18 -2.43
N ASN A 116 -4.79 6.96 -2.64
CA ASN A 116 -3.99 6.87 -3.86
C ASN A 116 -3.37 5.48 -4.06
N PHE A 117 -2.93 4.83 -2.99
CA PHE A 117 -2.40 3.47 -3.05
C PHE A 117 -3.48 2.46 -3.45
N ILE A 118 -4.68 2.58 -2.89
CA ILE A 118 -5.83 1.71 -3.22
C ILE A 118 -6.22 1.88 -4.69
N ASP A 119 -6.34 3.12 -5.17
CA ASP A 119 -6.69 3.39 -6.57
C ASP A 119 -5.69 2.77 -7.54
N LYS A 120 -4.39 2.88 -7.22
CA LYS A 120 -3.34 2.23 -8.02
C LYS A 120 -3.44 0.71 -7.99
N ALA A 121 -3.67 0.12 -6.82
CA ALA A 121 -3.83 -1.33 -6.69
C ALA A 121 -5.05 -1.86 -7.47
N ILE A 122 -6.15 -1.09 -7.52
CA ILE A 122 -7.32 -1.43 -8.34
C ILE A 122 -6.97 -1.45 -9.83
N ILE A 123 -6.22 -0.44 -10.31
CA ILE A 123 -5.77 -0.38 -11.70
C ILE A 123 -4.89 -1.58 -12.04
N ASP A 124 -3.87 -1.85 -11.20
CA ASP A 124 -2.94 -2.97 -11.39
C ASP A 124 -3.69 -4.32 -11.45
N GLN A 125 -4.73 -4.48 -10.62
CA GLN A 125 -5.57 -5.69 -10.61
C GLN A 125 -6.40 -5.85 -11.89
N ILE A 126 -6.92 -4.75 -12.44
CA ILE A 126 -7.66 -4.77 -13.71
C ILE A 126 -6.72 -5.15 -14.86
N GLU A 127 -5.53 -4.54 -14.91
CA GLU A 127 -4.52 -4.84 -15.93
C GLU A 127 -4.08 -6.31 -15.85
N PHE A 128 -3.84 -6.83 -14.65
CA PHE A 128 -3.51 -8.24 -14.44
C PHE A 128 -4.61 -9.18 -14.97
N ASN A 129 -5.88 -8.87 -14.69
CA ASN A 129 -7.00 -9.67 -15.17
C ASN A 129 -7.10 -9.66 -16.70
N ASN A 130 -6.88 -8.51 -17.34
CA ASN A 130 -6.85 -8.40 -18.80
C ASN A 130 -5.71 -9.23 -19.41
N LEU A 131 -4.51 -9.17 -18.83
CA LEU A 131 -3.37 -9.97 -19.25
C LEU A 131 -3.63 -11.47 -19.10
N LYS A 132 -4.29 -11.88 -18.01
CA LYS A 132 -4.66 -13.28 -17.77
C LYS A 132 -5.61 -13.80 -18.85
N VAL A 133 -6.62 -13.00 -19.24
CA VAL A 133 -7.54 -13.35 -20.33
C VAL A 133 -6.80 -13.47 -21.66
N HIS A 134 -5.94 -12.49 -21.98
CA HIS A 134 -5.15 -12.51 -23.21
C HIS A 134 -4.23 -13.73 -23.29
N ASN A 135 -3.58 -14.09 -22.18
CA ASN A 135 -2.75 -15.28 -22.09
C ASN A 135 -3.57 -16.56 -22.36
N GLY A 136 -4.79 -16.64 -21.84
CA GLY A 136 -5.71 -17.74 -22.14
C GLY A 136 -6.00 -17.90 -23.64
N TYR A 137 -6.25 -16.80 -24.35
CA TYR A 137 -6.42 -16.83 -25.80
C TYR A 137 -5.16 -17.28 -26.54
N LEU A 138 -3.99 -16.80 -26.14
CA LEU A 138 -2.72 -17.20 -26.75
C LEU A 138 -2.43 -18.69 -26.52
N GLN A 139 -2.69 -19.21 -25.32
CA GLN A 139 -2.54 -20.64 -25.03
C GLN A 139 -3.44 -21.51 -25.90
N ALA A 140 -4.70 -21.11 -26.08
CA ALA A 140 -5.62 -21.83 -26.96
C ALA A 140 -5.13 -21.82 -28.42
N GLU A 141 -4.63 -20.69 -28.91
CA GLU A 141 -4.11 -20.57 -30.26
C GLU A 141 -2.83 -21.39 -30.48
N VAL A 142 -1.92 -21.39 -29.51
CA VAL A 142 -0.72 -22.25 -29.53
C VAL A 142 -1.13 -23.72 -29.59
N HIS A 143 -2.12 -24.13 -28.80
CA HIS A 143 -2.59 -25.52 -28.81
C HIS A 143 -3.17 -25.89 -30.19
N ARG A 144 -4.00 -25.02 -30.77
CA ARG A 144 -4.59 -25.21 -32.10
C ARG A 144 -3.53 -25.33 -33.20
N LEU A 145 -2.50 -24.48 -33.16
CA LEU A 145 -1.38 -24.54 -34.12
C LEU A 145 -0.56 -25.82 -33.95
N ALA A 146 -0.33 -26.27 -32.70
CA ALA A 146 0.37 -27.51 -32.44
C ALA A 146 -0.39 -28.74 -32.98
N GLU A 147 -1.72 -28.77 -32.84
CA GLU A 147 -2.56 -29.82 -33.43
C GLU A 147 -2.50 -29.80 -34.96
N LYS A 148 -2.60 -28.62 -35.58
CA LYS A 148 -2.48 -28.47 -37.03
C LYS A 148 -1.13 -28.96 -37.54
N ASN A 149 -0.03 -28.64 -36.85
CA ASN A 149 1.30 -29.11 -37.23
C ASN A 149 1.39 -30.64 -37.15
N LYS A 150 0.85 -31.27 -36.10
CA LYS A 150 0.81 -32.74 -36.00
C LYS A 150 0.08 -33.38 -37.18
N LEU A 151 -1.04 -32.80 -37.63
CA LEU A 151 -1.78 -33.31 -38.78
C LEU A 151 -0.97 -33.18 -40.07
N LEU A 152 -0.32 -32.03 -40.29
CA LEU A 152 0.54 -31.80 -41.45
C LEU A 152 1.76 -32.73 -41.47
N ASP A 153 2.34 -33.04 -40.30
CA ASP A 153 3.44 -34.00 -40.20
C ASP A 153 3.02 -35.41 -40.59
N LEU A 154 1.80 -35.83 -40.21
CA LEU A 154 1.23 -37.12 -40.63
C LEU A 154 1.00 -37.16 -42.14
N GLU A 155 0.37 -36.12 -42.70
CA GLU A 155 0.13 -36.01 -44.15
C GLU A 155 1.45 -36.03 -44.93
N ARG A 156 2.46 -35.30 -44.45
CA ARG A 156 3.80 -35.30 -45.04
C ARG A 156 4.42 -36.69 -45.02
N ALA A 157 4.30 -37.43 -43.91
CA ALA A 157 4.84 -38.79 -43.81
C ALA A 157 4.17 -39.74 -44.82
N GLU A 158 2.85 -39.64 -44.99
CA GLU A 158 2.10 -40.42 -45.99
C GLU A 158 2.53 -40.11 -47.42
N LEU A 159 2.66 -38.82 -47.76
CA LEU A 159 3.09 -38.38 -49.08
C LEU A 159 4.53 -38.85 -49.39
N VAL A 160 5.45 -38.73 -48.41
CA VAL A 160 6.82 -39.23 -48.56
C VAL A 160 6.84 -40.74 -48.81
N LYS A 161 6.04 -41.51 -48.07
CA LYS A 161 5.91 -42.95 -48.30
C LYS A 161 5.42 -43.24 -49.71
N LYS A 162 4.36 -42.57 -50.16
CA LYS A 162 3.80 -42.74 -51.51
C LYS A 162 4.81 -42.39 -52.62
N ILE A 163 5.60 -41.33 -52.44
CA ILE A 163 6.68 -40.97 -53.37
C ILE A 163 7.71 -42.09 -53.45
N ASN A 164 8.18 -42.59 -52.30
CA ASN A 164 9.16 -43.68 -52.26
C ASN A 164 8.64 -44.96 -52.95
N ASP A 165 7.37 -45.31 -52.72
CA ASP A 165 6.73 -46.48 -53.34
C ASP A 165 6.66 -46.33 -54.88
N LEU A 166 6.24 -45.15 -55.36
CA LEU A 166 6.19 -44.84 -56.80
C LEU A 166 7.57 -44.81 -57.45
N GLU A 167 8.58 -44.26 -56.77
CA GLU A 167 9.97 -44.29 -57.25
C GLU A 167 10.50 -45.71 -57.39
N LEU A 168 10.17 -46.59 -56.44
CA LEU A 168 10.54 -48.00 -56.51
C LEU A 168 9.87 -48.70 -57.69
N GLU A 169 8.57 -48.47 -57.90
CA GLU A 169 7.82 -49.02 -59.03
C GLU A 169 8.39 -48.55 -60.38
N LEU A 170 8.69 -47.25 -60.52
CA LEU A 170 9.33 -46.70 -61.71
C LEU A 170 10.69 -47.35 -61.99
N ARG A 171 11.52 -47.59 -60.96
CA ARG A 171 12.80 -48.30 -61.11
C ARG A 171 12.59 -49.73 -61.61
N GLN A 172 11.61 -50.45 -61.08
CA GLN A 172 11.29 -51.81 -61.52
C GLN A 172 10.83 -51.85 -62.98
N LEU A 173 9.95 -50.93 -63.39
CA LEU A 173 9.48 -50.82 -64.78
C LEU A 173 10.62 -50.48 -65.74
N ARG A 174 11.53 -49.57 -65.35
CA ARG A 174 12.71 -49.22 -66.14
C ARG A 174 13.64 -50.42 -66.34
N ASN A 175 13.86 -51.21 -65.28
CA ASN A 175 14.68 -52.42 -65.35
C ASN A 175 14.03 -53.50 -66.23
N LYS A 176 12.70 -53.68 -66.18
CA LYS A 176 11.99 -54.63 -67.07
C LYS A 176 12.10 -54.27 -68.56
N LYS A 177 12.14 -52.98 -68.92
CA LYS A 177 12.37 -52.56 -70.32
C LYS A 177 13.83 -52.72 -70.78
N GLY A 178 14.80 -52.76 -69.87
CA GLY A 178 16.22 -52.93 -70.18
C GLY A 178 16.68 -54.37 -70.38
N THR A 179 15.90 -55.36 -69.93
CA THR A 179 16.31 -56.79 -69.94
C THR A 179 15.77 -57.58 -71.14
N VAL A 180 15.16 -56.95 -72.15
CA VAL A 180 14.66 -57.66 -73.33
C VAL A 180 15.47 -57.25 -74.57
N VAL A 181 16.22 -58.25 -75.06
CA VAL A 181 16.97 -58.36 -76.33
C VAL A 181 18.47 -57.98 -76.30
N SER A 182 19.30 -58.92 -75.87
CA SER A 182 20.57 -59.21 -76.56
C SER A 182 20.32 -60.37 -77.52
N PHE A 183 20.17 -60.09 -78.83
CA PHE A 183 20.25 -61.14 -79.84
C PHE A 183 21.72 -61.56 -79.95
N THR A 184 22.04 -62.77 -79.49
CA THR A 184 23.19 -63.51 -79.99
C THR A 184 22.96 -63.77 -81.47
N GLN A 185 23.65 -63.01 -82.33
CA GLN A 185 23.92 -63.44 -83.71
C GLN A 185 24.99 -64.53 -83.63
N ASP A 186 24.54 -65.79 -83.60
CA ASP A 186 25.41 -66.92 -83.91
C ASP A 186 25.64 -66.99 -85.43
N ASN A 187 26.89 -67.25 -85.77
CA ASN A 187 27.46 -67.35 -87.11
C ASN A 187 26.70 -68.32 -88.03
N ILE A 188 26.55 -67.94 -89.32
CA ILE A 188 27.11 -68.57 -90.54
C ILE A 188 26.70 -67.74 -91.75
#